data_AF-A0A3D3PAH3-F1
#
_entry.id   AF-A0A3D3PAH3-F1
#
_cell.length_a   1.000
_cell.length_b   1.000
_cell.length_c   1.000
_cell.angle_alpha   90.00
_cell.angle_beta   90.00
_cell.angle_gamma   90.00
#
_symmetry.space_group_name_H-M   'P 1'
#
loop_
_entity.id
_entity.type
_entity.pdbx_description
1 polymer ?
#
loop_
_entity_poly.entity_id
_entity_poly.type
_entity_poly.pdbx_seq_one_letter_code
_entity_poly.pdbx_strand_id
1 'polypeptide(L)'
;DIYRIGNSKDLLSIGSGGVGLGIDAIYSLLSREGRNARHLQEIIENDYKDAIINYRYTKSMVGNITSLNGEKLNDFMRQYRPNYYFVLEANDYIFVSFIKMNYTKYLQDPTAYRLAPLK
;
A
#
# COMPACT_ATOMS: atom_id res chain seq x y z
N ASP A 1 17.28 -19.54 29.38
CA ASP A 1 17.81 -18.35 28.70
C ASP A 1 16.70 -17.36 28.38
N ILE A 2 16.85 -16.18 28.96
CA ILE A 2 15.83 -15.15 29.19
C ILE A 2 16.09 -13.98 28.24
N TYR A 3 15.04 -13.61 27.48
CA TYR A 3 14.84 -12.33 26.79
C TYR A 3 16.07 -11.73 26.09
N ARG A 4 16.26 -12.13 24.83
CA ARG A 4 17.10 -11.39 23.88
C ARG A 4 16.44 -10.06 23.55
N ILE A 5 16.81 -9.02 24.28
CA ILE A 5 16.44 -7.63 24.05
C ILE A 5 16.90 -7.24 22.63
N GLY A 6 15.94 -6.81 21.81
CA GLY A 6 16.07 -5.90 20.66
C GLY A 6 17.29 -6.11 19.76
N ASN A 7 17.16 -6.98 18.77
CA ASN A 7 18.11 -7.04 17.67
C ASN A 7 17.89 -5.81 16.76
N SER A 8 18.76 -4.82 16.86
CA SER A 8 18.71 -3.55 16.10
C SER A 8 18.76 -3.73 14.57
N LYS A 9 19.16 -4.92 14.09
CA LYS A 9 19.10 -5.28 12.66
C LYS A 9 17.68 -5.35 12.10
N ASP A 10 16.69 -5.70 12.94
CA ASP A 10 15.29 -5.78 12.52
C ASP A 10 14.58 -4.44 12.68
N LEU A 11 15.19 -3.48 13.39
CA LEU A 11 14.68 -2.13 13.56
C LEU A 11 14.95 -1.25 12.33
N LEU A 12 15.92 -1.60 11.48
CA LEU A 12 16.34 -0.80 10.32
C LEU A 12 16.52 -1.73 9.11
N SER A 13 15.45 -1.93 8.34
CA SER A 13 15.55 -2.63 7.05
C SER A 13 15.89 -1.62 5.96
N ILE A 14 17.13 -1.69 5.46
CA ILE A 14 17.60 -0.88 4.33
C ILE A 14 17.21 -1.62 3.05
N GLY A 15 16.00 -1.31 2.55
CA GLY A 15 15.62 -1.57 1.16
C GLY A 15 16.16 -0.46 0.25
N SER A 16 16.31 -0.74 -1.05
CA SER A 16 17.01 0.07 -2.07
C SER A 16 16.50 1.51 -2.33
N GLY A 17 15.69 2.10 -1.43
CA GLY A 17 15.13 3.45 -1.58
C GLY A 17 14.86 4.24 -0.28
N GLY A 18 15.32 3.81 0.91
CA GLY A 18 15.18 4.62 2.13
C GLY A 18 15.30 3.85 3.46
N VAL A 19 15.39 4.59 4.57
CA VAL A 19 15.38 4.05 5.94
C VAL A 19 13.96 3.64 6.32
N GLY A 20 13.70 2.34 6.43
CA GLY A 20 12.44 1.80 6.92
C GLY A 20 12.61 1.16 8.29
N LEU A 21 11.76 1.54 9.25
CA LEU A 21 11.64 0.80 10.51
C LEU A 21 11.05 -0.58 10.22
N GLY A 22 11.71 -1.66 10.66
CA GLY A 22 11.19 -3.01 10.41
C GLY A 22 9.93 -3.29 11.25
N ILE A 23 8.90 -3.76 10.57
CA ILE A 23 7.54 -3.92 11.12
C ILE A 23 7.48 -4.92 12.28
N ASP A 24 8.27 -5.99 12.22
CA ASP A 24 8.34 -7.02 13.26
C ASP A 24 8.88 -6.46 14.58
N ALA A 25 9.82 -5.52 14.50
CA ALA A 25 10.34 -4.83 15.67
C ALA A 25 9.26 -3.97 16.33
N ILE A 26 8.44 -3.27 15.54
CA ILE A 26 7.34 -2.46 16.05
C ILE A 26 6.28 -3.35 16.72
N TYR A 27 5.88 -4.48 16.11
CA TYR A 27 4.95 -5.41 16.73
C TYR A 27 5.48 -6.00 18.04
N SER A 28 6.77 -6.34 18.09
CA SER A 28 7.39 -6.88 19.30
C SER A 28 7.40 -5.87 20.46
N LEU A 29 7.43 -4.57 20.17
CA LEU A 29 7.36 -3.51 21.18
C LEU A 29 5.92 -3.33 21.68
N LEU A 30 4.97 -3.24 20.75
CA LEU A 30 3.56 -2.97 21.08
C LEU A 30 2.86 -4.15 21.72
N SER A 31 3.14 -5.38 21.28
CA SER A 31 2.55 -6.60 21.87
C SER A 31 2.89 -6.81 23.35
N ARG A 32 3.94 -6.13 23.85
CA ARG A 32 4.30 -6.14 25.28
C ARG A 32 3.47 -5.16 26.11
N GLU A 33 2.71 -4.27 25.47
CA GLU A 33 1.79 -3.30 26.08
C GLU A 33 0.35 -3.86 26.01
N GLY A 34 -0.52 -3.53 26.97
CA GLY A 34 -1.80 -4.23 27.21
C GLY A 34 -2.91 -4.08 26.14
N ARG A 35 -4.19 -4.17 26.55
CA ARG A 35 -5.38 -4.27 25.66
C ARG A 35 -5.46 -3.30 24.46
N ASN A 36 -4.83 -2.13 24.52
CA ASN A 36 -4.77 -1.14 23.43
C ASN A 36 -3.78 -1.51 22.31
N ALA A 37 -2.85 -2.44 22.55
CA ALA A 37 -1.82 -2.83 21.58
C ALA A 37 -2.37 -3.50 20.32
N ARG A 38 -3.47 -4.25 20.41
CA ARG A 38 -4.06 -4.93 19.25
C ARG A 38 -4.61 -3.93 18.23
N HIS A 39 -5.28 -2.88 18.71
CA HIS A 39 -5.82 -1.85 17.83
C HIS A 39 -4.69 -1.06 17.16
N LEU A 40 -3.64 -0.74 17.92
CA LEU A 40 -2.46 -0.06 17.36
C LEU A 40 -1.73 -0.95 16.36
N GLN A 41 -1.61 -2.25 16.62
CA GLN A 41 -1.06 -3.23 15.67
C GLN A 41 -1.85 -3.22 14.36
N GLU A 42 -3.19 -3.24 14.42
CA GLU A 42 -4.03 -3.18 13.22
C GLU A 42 -3.83 -1.88 12.42
N ILE A 43 -3.73 -0.73 13.11
CA ILE A 43 -3.44 0.56 12.45
C ILE A 43 -2.10 0.48 11.70
N ILE A 44 -1.05 -0.01 12.36
CA ILE A 44 0.29 -0.10 11.78
C ILE A 44 0.34 -1.10 10.61
N GLU A 45 -0.36 -2.23 10.74
CA GLU A 45 -0.52 -3.19 9.65
C GLU A 45 -1.15 -2.55 8.41
N ASN A 46 -2.20 -1.75 8.61
CA ASN A 46 -2.89 -1.07 7.53
C ASN A 46 -2.04 0.03 6.90
N ASP A 47 -1.38 0.87 7.71
CA ASP A 47 -0.48 1.92 7.23
C ASP A 47 0.66 1.35 6.39
N TYR A 48 1.24 0.23 6.83
CA TYR A 48 2.29 -0.45 6.08
C TYR A 48 1.78 -0.98 4.74
N LYS A 49 0.63 -1.68 4.74
CA LYS A 49 0.02 -2.18 3.50
C LYS A 49 -0.22 -1.05 2.51
N ASP A 50 -0.74 0.09 2.99
CA ASP A 50 -0.96 1.28 2.18
C ASP A 50 0.33 1.90 1.66
N ALA A 51 1.39 1.95 2.48
CA ALA A 51 2.70 2.43 2.07
C ALA A 51 3.29 1.58 0.94
N ILE A 52 3.20 0.26 1.04
CA ILE A 52 3.66 -0.67 -0.01
C ILE A 52 2.86 -0.50 -1.31
N ILE A 53 1.53 -0.38 -1.21
CA ILE A 53 0.69 -0.09 -2.37
C ILE A 53 1.12 1.24 -3.01
N ASN A 54 1.28 2.30 -2.23
CA ASN A 54 1.63 3.64 -2.73
C ASN A 54 3.02 3.69 -3.37
N TYR A 55 3.98 2.92 -2.84
CA TYR A 55 5.32 2.81 -3.39
C TYR A 55 5.33 2.21 -4.80
N ARG A 56 4.50 1.20 -5.06
CA ARG A 56 4.41 0.52 -6.38
C ARG A 56 3.41 1.20 -7.32
N TYR A 57 2.28 1.68 -6.80
CA TYR A 57 1.17 2.28 -7.56
C TYR A 57 1.24 3.80 -7.55
N THR A 58 2.28 4.36 -8.18
CA THR A 58 2.54 5.82 -8.16
C THR A 58 1.72 6.58 -9.20
N LYS A 59 1.43 7.87 -8.93
CA LYS A 59 0.78 8.77 -9.90
C LYS A 59 1.56 8.87 -11.22
N SER A 60 2.89 8.89 -11.14
CA SER A 60 3.76 8.96 -12.32
C SER A 60 3.61 7.71 -13.20
N MET A 61 3.72 6.51 -12.62
CA MET A 61 3.57 5.26 -13.36
C MET A 61 2.20 5.15 -14.01
N VAL A 62 1.13 5.39 -13.25
CA VAL A 62 -0.23 5.29 -13.74
C VAL A 62 -0.52 6.35 -14.80
N GLY A 63 -0.08 7.59 -14.57
CA GLY A 63 -0.22 8.69 -15.52
C GLY A 63 0.50 8.42 -16.84
N ASN A 64 1.72 7.87 -16.80
CA ASN A 64 2.48 7.52 -18.01
C ASN A 64 1.81 6.41 -18.83
N ILE A 65 1.20 5.42 -18.16
CA ILE A 65 0.54 4.30 -18.85
C ILE A 65 -0.82 4.71 -19.44
N THR A 66 -1.57 5.56 -18.74
CA THR A 66 -2.96 5.89 -19.09
C THR A 66 -3.11 7.25 -19.79
N SER A 67 -2.07 8.09 -19.74
CA SER A 67 -2.12 9.51 -20.10
C SER A 67 -3.14 10.34 -19.30
N LEU A 68 -3.68 9.81 -18.20
CA LEU A 68 -4.53 10.57 -17.29
C LEU A 68 -3.71 11.56 -16.46
N ASN A 69 -4.32 12.69 -16.14
CA ASN A 69 -3.74 13.73 -15.31
C ASN A 69 -4.79 14.36 -14.38
N GLY A 70 -4.32 15.16 -13.42
CA GLY A 70 -5.16 15.93 -12.49
C GLY A 70 -6.21 15.08 -11.78
N GLU A 71 -7.44 15.59 -11.74
CA GLU A 71 -8.57 14.94 -11.06
C GLU A 71 -8.94 13.59 -11.66
N LYS A 72 -8.83 13.41 -12.99
CA LYS A 72 -9.15 12.13 -13.63
C LYS A 72 -8.17 11.03 -13.21
N LEU A 73 -6.88 11.37 -13.07
CA LEU A 73 -5.88 10.43 -12.56
C LEU A 73 -6.15 10.08 -11.10
N ASN A 74 -6.44 11.07 -10.25
CA ASN A 74 -6.78 10.85 -8.84
C ASN A 74 -8.03 9.97 -8.69
N ASP A 75 -9.05 10.22 -9.50
CA ASP A 75 -10.29 9.44 -9.51
C ASP A 75 -10.05 7.99 -9.93
N PHE A 76 -9.36 7.77 -11.06
CA PHE A 76 -8.98 6.44 -11.53
C PHE A 76 -8.19 5.67 -10.47
N MET A 77 -7.17 6.29 -9.88
CA MET A 77 -6.32 5.64 -8.87
C MET A 77 -7.06 5.29 -7.58
N ARG A 78 -8.09 6.08 -7.20
CA ARG A 78 -8.95 5.74 -6.05
C ARG A 78 -9.85 4.56 -6.37
N GLN A 79 -10.49 4.57 -7.53
CA GLN A 79 -11.45 3.55 -7.95
C GLN A 79 -10.79 2.19 -8.22
N TYR A 80 -9.59 2.19 -8.79
CA TYR A 80 -8.87 0.98 -9.19
C TYR A 80 -7.57 0.76 -8.40
N ARG A 81 -7.60 1.08 -7.09
CA ARG A 81 -6.48 0.82 -6.18
C ARG A 81 -6.24 -0.70 -6.07
N PRO A 82 -5.03 -1.20 -6.35
CA PRO A 82 -4.73 -2.62 -6.16
C PRO A 82 -4.71 -2.99 -4.68
N ASN A 83 -4.98 -4.26 -4.36
CA ASN A 83 -4.83 -4.76 -3.00
C ASN A 83 -3.36 -5.11 -2.71
N TYR A 84 -3.04 -5.20 -1.42
CA TYR A 84 -1.69 -5.45 -0.92
C TYR A 84 -1.03 -6.72 -1.48
N TYR A 85 -1.72 -7.85 -1.49
CA TYR A 85 -1.15 -9.12 -1.93
C TYR A 85 -0.82 -9.11 -3.43
N PHE A 86 -1.70 -8.53 -4.25
CA PHE A 86 -1.41 -8.33 -5.67
C PHE A 86 -0.12 -7.51 -5.88
N VAL A 87 0.09 -6.46 -5.10
CA VAL A 87 1.28 -5.60 -5.21
C VAL A 87 2.57 -6.34 -4.86
N LEU A 88 2.52 -7.29 -3.91
CA LEU A 88 3.68 -8.12 -3.55
C LEU A 88 4.04 -9.13 -4.64
N GLU A 89 3.04 -9.74 -5.28
CA GLU A 89 3.24 -10.84 -6.23
C GLU A 89 3.44 -10.37 -7.68
N ALA A 90 2.86 -9.23 -8.04
CA ALA A 90 2.91 -8.74 -9.41
C ALA A 90 4.32 -8.28 -9.80
N ASN A 91 4.84 -8.89 -10.87
CA ASN A 91 5.94 -8.31 -11.62
C ASN A 91 5.45 -7.12 -12.48
N ASP A 92 6.38 -6.37 -13.04
CA ASP A 92 6.08 -5.13 -13.76
C ASP A 92 5.14 -5.35 -14.96
N TYR A 93 5.28 -6.47 -15.68
CA TYR A 93 4.39 -6.79 -16.80
C TYR A 93 2.95 -7.00 -16.34
N ILE A 94 2.74 -7.81 -15.30
CA ILE A 94 1.42 -8.06 -14.71
C ILE A 94 0.82 -6.74 -14.21
N PHE A 95 1.63 -5.91 -13.57
CA PHE A 95 1.21 -4.63 -13.04
C PHE A 95 0.78 -3.65 -14.14
N VAL A 96 1.54 -3.54 -15.23
CA VAL A 96 1.16 -2.74 -16.40
C VAL A 96 -0.12 -3.25 -17.04
N SER A 97 -0.28 -4.57 -17.15
CA SER A 97 -1.49 -5.20 -17.70
C SER A 97 -2.73 -4.88 -16.83
N PHE A 98 -2.59 -4.97 -15.50
CA PHE A 98 -3.62 -4.57 -14.55
C PHE A 98 -4.07 -3.12 -14.76
N ILE A 99 -3.12 -2.18 -14.89
CA ILE A 99 -3.44 -0.77 -15.12
C ILE A 99 -4.20 -0.59 -16.44
N LYS A 100 -3.73 -1.20 -17.53
CA LYS A 100 -4.37 -1.09 -18.86
C LYS A 100 -5.79 -1.66 -18.85
N MET A 101 -5.99 -2.85 -18.28
CA MET A 101 -7.31 -3.49 -18.21
C MET A 101 -8.30 -2.66 -17.40
N ASN A 102 -7.87 -2.12 -16.27
CA ASN A 102 -8.73 -1.27 -15.44
C ASN A 102 -8.99 0.08 -16.09
N TYR A 103 -8.02 0.64 -16.82
CA TYR A 103 -8.24 1.86 -17.58
C TYR A 103 -9.31 1.69 -18.65
N THR A 104 -9.34 0.57 -19.37
CA THR A 104 -10.43 0.25 -20.30
C THR A 104 -11.79 0.23 -19.60
N LYS A 105 -11.89 -0.37 -18.41
CA LYS A 105 -13.13 -0.38 -17.62
C LYS A 105 -13.54 1.03 -17.17
N TYR A 106 -12.57 1.82 -16.74
CA TYR A 106 -12.80 3.21 -16.34
C TYR A 106 -13.32 4.07 -17.49
N LEU A 107 -12.83 3.86 -18.71
CA LEU A 107 -13.33 4.57 -19.89
C LEU A 107 -14.76 4.16 -20.26
N GLN A 108 -15.17 2.93 -19.96
CA GLN A 108 -16.54 2.45 -20.18
C GLN A 108 -17.51 3.09 -19.18
N ASP A 109 -17.14 3.14 -17.90
CA ASP A 109 -17.92 3.80 -16.86
C ASP A 109 -17.00 4.42 -15.79
N PRO A 110 -16.73 5.73 -15.88
CA PRO A 110 -15.90 6.44 -14.90
C PRO A 110 -16.52 6.55 -13.51
N THR A 111 -17.78 6.15 -13.34
CA THR A 111 -18.53 6.28 -12.08
C THR A 111 -18.72 4.95 -11.36
N ALA A 112 -18.40 3.82 -12.01
CA ALA A 112 -18.71 2.46 -11.57
C ALA A 112 -18.30 2.15 -10.13
N TYR A 113 -17.15 2.66 -9.68
CA TYR A 113 -16.58 2.38 -8.35
C TYR A 113 -16.45 3.63 -7.48
N ARG A 114 -17.12 4.73 -7.85
CA ARG A 114 -17.16 5.92 -6.98
C ARG A 114 -17.99 5.57 -5.74
N LEU A 115 -17.40 5.78 -4.57
CA LEU A 115 -18.14 5.66 -3.32
C LEU A 115 -19.23 6.73 -3.28
N ALA A 116 -20.42 6.34 -2.81
CA ALA A 116 -21.50 7.29 -2.57
C ALA A 116 -21.05 8.33 -1.53
N PRO A 117 -21.47 9.60 -1.67
CA PRO A 117 -21.20 10.60 -0.65
C PRO A 117 -21.77 10.15 0.70
N LEU A 118 -21.02 10.39 1.77
CA LEU A 118 -21.51 10.17 3.13
C LEU A 118 -22.74 11.06 3.34
N LYS A 119 -23.88 10.47 3.74
CA LYS A 119 -25.12 11.18 4.06
C LYS A 119 -25.02 11.86 5.42
#